data_AF-A0A7I8CCP9-F1
#
_entry.id   AF-A0A7I8CCP9-F1
#
_cell.length_a   1.000
_cell.length_b   1.000
_cell.length_c   1.000
_cell.angle_alpha   90.00
_cell.angle_beta   90.00
_cell.angle_gamma   90.00
#
_symmetry.space_group_name_H-M   'P 1'
#
loop_
_entity.id
_entity.type
_entity.pdbx_description
1 polymer ?
#
loop_
_entity_poly.entity_id
_entity_poly.type
_entity_poly.pdbx_seq_one_letter_code
_entity_poly.pdbx_strand_id
1 'polypeptide(L)'
;MNCNTTDPPMSFYLDDAQRHALARRRNSFTWRTEWPTWLLIGAIYGGWFFIVSHARAFGLSIAIPLLAVFSAWYMSLQHELLHGHPTRSPFVNGLIGFAPLAVWFPYRVYRDLHLQHHDDPHLTHPEVDPESYFVSREAWRQAGVLMRALLIARNTFAGRLLLGPVFSIAATSTQALRKVARVIGRMWLRGLRILWRLPGWLSGLIVSAGSRLGCLLQASGIRRWR
;
A
#
# COMPACT_ATOMS: atom_id res chain seq x y z
N MET A 1 28.03 -35.86 -28.31
CA MET A 1 26.85 -34.99 -28.10
C MET A 1 27.05 -34.31 -26.75
N ASN A 2 27.41 -33.03 -26.75
CA ASN A 2 27.70 -32.29 -25.51
C ASN A 2 26.39 -31.77 -24.91
N CYS A 3 25.97 -32.35 -23.79
CA CYS A 3 24.92 -31.79 -22.94
C CYS A 3 25.55 -30.74 -22.03
N ASN A 4 25.42 -29.46 -22.41
CA ASN A 4 25.72 -28.34 -21.53
C ASN A 4 24.41 -27.64 -21.20
N THR A 5 23.67 -28.18 -20.22
CA THR A 5 22.43 -27.59 -19.71
C THR A 5 22.75 -26.73 -18.51
N THR A 6 23.02 -25.45 -18.74
CA THR A 6 23.10 -24.41 -17.70
C THR A 6 22.10 -23.28 -17.94
N ASP A 7 20.93 -23.61 -18.51
CA ASP A 7 19.83 -22.66 -18.56
C ASP A 7 18.79 -23.03 -17.50
N PRO A 8 18.40 -22.10 -16.61
CA PRO A 8 17.36 -22.33 -15.62
C PRO A 8 16.03 -22.67 -16.33
N PRO A 9 15.11 -23.40 -15.70
CA PRO A 9 13.81 -23.73 -16.30
C PRO A 9 13.05 -22.43 -16.58
N MET A 10 12.97 -22.06 -17.85
CA MET A 10 12.33 -20.84 -18.36
C MET A 10 10.90 -21.18 -18.80
N SER A 11 9.97 -20.23 -18.65
CA SER A 11 8.55 -20.43 -18.96
C SER A 11 8.33 -20.89 -20.41
N PHE A 12 7.68 -22.05 -20.56
CA PHE A 12 7.42 -22.74 -21.83
C PHE A 12 6.57 -21.92 -22.83
N TYR A 13 5.87 -20.89 -22.36
CA TYR A 13 4.94 -20.10 -23.15
C TYR A 13 5.54 -18.83 -23.80
N LEU A 14 6.83 -18.53 -23.59
CA LEU A 14 7.47 -17.38 -24.22
C LEU A 14 8.09 -17.77 -25.57
N ASP A 15 8.00 -16.89 -26.57
CA ASP A 15 8.75 -16.97 -27.82
C ASP A 15 10.09 -16.19 -27.75
N ASP A 16 10.94 -16.33 -28.77
CA ASP A 16 12.28 -15.71 -28.78
C ASP A 16 12.25 -14.19 -28.91
N ALA A 17 11.26 -13.63 -29.63
CA ALA A 17 11.11 -12.19 -29.75
C ALA A 17 10.71 -11.56 -28.40
N GLN A 18 9.80 -12.21 -27.68
CA GLN A 18 9.39 -11.87 -26.32
C GLN A 18 10.58 -11.98 -25.35
N ARG A 19 11.38 -13.05 -25.43
CA ARG A 19 12.60 -13.22 -24.63
C ARG A 19 13.59 -12.07 -24.86
N HIS A 20 13.88 -11.70 -26.10
CA HIS A 20 14.77 -10.58 -26.41
C HIS A 20 14.22 -9.24 -25.92
N ALA A 21 12.91 -9.02 -26.04
CA ALA A 21 12.27 -7.81 -25.54
C ALA A 21 12.37 -7.69 -24.00
N LEU A 22 12.16 -8.79 -23.27
CA LEU A 22 12.33 -8.84 -21.82
C LEU A 22 13.79 -8.58 -21.41
N ALA A 23 14.76 -9.17 -22.11
CA ALA A 23 16.18 -8.92 -21.85
C ALA A 23 16.56 -7.43 -22.03
N ARG A 24 16.06 -6.78 -23.09
CA ARG A 24 16.24 -5.32 -23.28
C ARG A 24 15.62 -4.50 -22.16
N ARG A 25 14.39 -4.83 -21.74
CA ARG A 25 13.71 -4.13 -20.63
C ARG A 25 14.46 -4.33 -19.31
N ARG A 26 14.93 -5.54 -19.03
CA ARG A 26 15.70 -5.86 -17.81
C ARG A 26 16.99 -5.03 -17.69
N ASN A 27 17.59 -4.68 -18.83
CA ASN A 27 18.79 -3.85 -18.88
C ASN A 27 18.49 -2.34 -18.86
N SER A 28 17.22 -1.93 -18.97
CA SER A 28 16.84 -0.52 -18.92
C SER A 28 17.09 0.08 -17.53
N PHE A 29 17.37 1.38 -17.49
CA PHE A 29 17.52 2.13 -16.24
C PHE A 29 16.29 2.00 -15.35
N THR A 30 15.08 2.09 -15.92
CA THR A 30 13.82 1.98 -15.18
C THR A 30 13.70 0.65 -14.45
N TRP A 31 13.94 -0.49 -15.13
CA TRP A 31 13.89 -1.82 -14.51
C TRP A 31 14.95 -1.99 -13.40
N ARG A 32 16.16 -1.49 -13.62
CA ARG A 32 17.26 -1.70 -12.67
C ARG A 32 17.16 -0.83 -11.41
N THR A 33 16.49 0.31 -11.51
CA THR A 33 16.42 1.30 -10.42
C THR A 33 15.08 1.36 -9.73
N GLU A 34 14.01 0.89 -10.40
CA GLU A 34 12.64 0.98 -9.89
C GLU A 34 12.25 2.42 -9.52
N TRP A 35 12.85 3.41 -10.21
CA TRP A 35 12.62 4.83 -9.91
C TRP A 35 11.14 5.26 -9.94
N PRO A 36 10.25 4.70 -10.80
CA PRO A 36 8.83 5.04 -10.75
C PRO A 36 8.20 4.59 -9.45
N THR A 37 8.56 3.42 -8.94
CA THR A 37 8.09 2.88 -7.66
C THR A 37 8.60 3.72 -6.49
N TRP A 38 9.86 4.16 -6.53
CA TRP A 38 10.39 5.12 -5.55
C TRP A 38 9.66 6.46 -5.56
N LEU A 39 9.38 7.00 -6.75
CA LEU A 39 8.60 8.23 -6.90
C LEU A 39 7.18 8.04 -6.35
N LEU A 40 6.53 6.91 -6.64
CA LEU A 40 5.21 6.56 -6.13
C LEU A 40 5.20 6.47 -4.59
N ILE A 41 6.22 5.84 -3.99
CA ILE A 41 6.40 5.82 -2.54
C ILE A 41 6.46 7.25 -2.00
N GLY A 42 7.30 8.10 -2.57
CA GLY A 42 7.42 9.51 -2.17
C GLY A 42 6.10 10.27 -2.29
N ALA A 43 5.37 10.10 -3.39
CA ALA A 43 4.08 10.74 -3.65
C ALA A 43 3.00 10.30 -2.65
N ILE A 44 2.90 9.00 -2.36
CA ILE A 44 1.91 8.46 -1.42
C ILE A 44 2.20 8.94 0.00
N TYR A 45 3.44 8.78 0.46
CA TYR A 45 3.83 9.20 1.80
C TYR A 45 3.72 10.72 1.98
N GLY A 46 4.30 11.48 1.04
CA GLY A 46 4.26 12.93 1.05
C GLY A 46 2.84 13.47 1.00
N GLY A 47 2.02 12.96 0.07
CA GLY A 47 0.62 13.36 -0.07
C GLY A 47 -0.22 13.05 1.16
N TRP A 48 -0.12 11.83 1.71
CA TRP A 48 -0.87 11.46 2.91
C TRP A 48 -0.51 12.36 4.10
N PHE A 49 0.79 12.52 4.40
CA PHE A 49 1.23 13.39 5.51
C PHE A 49 0.91 14.87 5.27
N PHE A 50 0.94 15.33 4.02
CA PHE A 50 0.54 16.69 3.66
C PHE A 50 -0.92 16.94 3.99
N ILE A 51 -1.83 16.03 3.61
CA ILE A 51 -3.26 16.17 3.92
C ILE A 51 -3.49 16.14 5.43
N VAL A 52 -2.85 15.22 6.17
CA VAL A 52 -3.05 15.16 7.63
C VAL A 52 -2.54 16.43 8.33
N SER A 53 -1.37 16.94 7.94
CA SER A 53 -0.81 18.17 8.54
C SER A 53 -1.63 19.43 8.22
N HIS A 54 -2.37 19.42 7.11
CA HIS A 54 -3.22 20.53 6.68
C HIS A 54 -4.72 20.23 6.82
N ALA A 55 -5.10 19.19 7.58
CA ALA A 55 -6.50 18.73 7.67
C ALA A 55 -7.45 19.83 8.16
N ARG A 56 -6.99 20.75 9.02
CA ARG A 56 -7.78 21.91 9.46
C ARG A 56 -8.04 22.90 8.33
N ALA A 57 -7.08 23.11 7.43
CA ALA A 57 -7.22 24.00 6.29
C ALA A 57 -8.15 23.42 5.21
N PHE A 58 -8.05 22.10 4.98
CA PHE A 58 -8.93 21.39 4.04
C PHE A 58 -10.35 21.19 4.60
N GLY A 59 -10.51 21.10 5.92
CA GLY A 59 -11.73 20.62 6.55
C GLY A 59 -11.92 19.12 6.36
N LEU A 60 -12.72 18.50 7.24
CA LEU A 60 -12.89 17.04 7.26
C LEU A 60 -13.54 16.49 5.97
N SER A 61 -14.45 17.25 5.36
CA SER A 61 -15.15 16.85 4.14
C SER A 61 -14.23 16.64 2.94
N ILE A 62 -13.10 17.36 2.88
CA ILE A 62 -12.10 17.23 1.80
C ILE A 62 -10.94 16.33 2.25
N ALA A 63 -10.49 16.48 3.50
CA ALA A 63 -9.36 15.70 4.01
C ALA A 63 -9.67 14.19 4.01
N ILE A 64 -10.87 13.77 4.41
CA ILE A 64 -11.23 12.35 4.50
C ILE A 64 -11.19 11.66 3.12
N PRO A 65 -11.87 12.17 2.07
CA PRO A 65 -11.77 11.56 0.73
C PRO A 65 -10.34 11.51 0.19
N LEU A 66 -9.55 12.57 0.37
CA LEU A 66 -8.16 12.59 -0.10
C LEU A 66 -7.31 11.55 0.62
N LEU A 67 -7.47 11.43 1.94
CA LEU A 67 -6.81 10.38 2.71
C LEU A 67 -7.26 8.99 2.25
N ALA A 68 -8.55 8.79 1.96
CA ALA A 68 -9.04 7.52 1.43
C ALA A 68 -8.39 7.17 0.08
N VAL A 69 -8.21 8.13 -0.82
CA VAL A 69 -7.51 7.94 -2.10
C VAL A 69 -6.04 7.55 -1.86
N PHE A 70 -5.31 8.28 -1.02
CA PHE A 70 -3.92 7.95 -0.71
C PHE A 70 -3.78 6.60 0.01
N SER A 71 -4.71 6.26 0.89
CA SER A 71 -4.78 4.96 1.56
C SER A 71 -5.05 3.83 0.58
N ALA A 72 -5.94 4.03 -0.41
CA ALA A 72 -6.18 3.05 -1.47
C ALA A 72 -4.93 2.86 -2.35
N TRP A 73 -4.27 3.96 -2.72
CA TRP A 73 -3.01 3.90 -3.48
C TRP A 73 -1.89 3.23 -2.69
N TYR A 74 -1.85 3.45 -1.38
CA TYR A 74 -0.94 2.77 -0.47
C TYR A 74 -1.19 1.25 -0.43
N MET A 75 -2.44 0.79 -0.47
CA MET A 75 -2.74 -0.65 -0.57
C MET A 75 -2.22 -1.24 -1.89
N SER A 76 -2.36 -0.52 -3.02
CA SER A 76 -1.75 -0.93 -4.30
C SER A 76 -0.22 -0.97 -4.20
N LEU A 77 0.40 0.00 -3.53
CA LEU A 77 1.83 -0.03 -3.27
C LEU A 77 2.21 -1.24 -2.39
N GLN A 78 1.44 -1.57 -1.36
CA GLN A 78 1.71 -2.74 -0.52
C GLN A 78 1.69 -4.05 -1.33
N HIS A 79 0.80 -4.17 -2.32
CA HIS A 79 0.78 -5.29 -3.27
C HIS A 79 2.09 -5.37 -4.08
N GLU A 80 2.58 -4.22 -4.54
CA GLU A 80 3.85 -4.17 -5.28
C GLU A 80 5.05 -4.52 -4.37
N LEU A 81 5.01 -4.06 -3.11
CA LEU A 81 6.06 -4.33 -2.12
C LEU A 81 6.22 -5.82 -1.80
N LEU A 82 5.11 -6.57 -1.73
CA LEU A 82 5.14 -8.01 -1.45
C LEU A 82 5.69 -8.84 -2.61
N HIS A 83 5.65 -8.32 -3.84
CA HIS A 83 6.24 -8.94 -5.03
C HIS A 83 7.75 -8.69 -5.14
N GLY A 84 8.33 -7.94 -4.20
CA GLY A 84 9.79 -7.70 -4.18
C GLY A 84 10.22 -6.41 -4.88
N HIS A 85 9.31 -5.45 -5.06
CA HIS A 85 9.63 -4.11 -5.55
C HIS A 85 9.58 -3.09 -4.40
N PRO A 86 10.30 -1.97 -4.48
CA PRO A 86 11.38 -1.70 -5.43
C PRO A 86 12.68 -2.46 -5.09
N THR A 87 12.73 -3.17 -3.96
CA THR A 87 13.97 -3.85 -3.52
C THR A 87 13.81 -5.36 -3.43
N ARG A 88 14.88 -6.10 -3.74
CA ARG A 88 14.94 -7.55 -3.54
C ARG A 88 14.89 -7.99 -2.08
N SER A 89 14.90 -7.07 -1.12
CA SER A 89 14.90 -7.37 0.31
C SER A 89 13.48 -7.30 0.88
N PRO A 90 12.86 -8.43 1.25
CA PRO A 90 11.54 -8.43 1.89
C PRO A 90 11.52 -7.64 3.20
N PHE A 91 12.69 -7.48 3.86
CA PHE A 91 12.81 -6.66 5.05
C PHE A 91 12.64 -5.18 4.76
N VAL A 92 13.36 -4.65 3.75
CA VAL A 92 13.28 -3.23 3.38
C VAL A 92 11.88 -2.89 2.86
N ASN A 93 11.33 -3.71 1.95
CA ASN A 93 9.96 -3.54 1.48
C ASN A 93 8.95 -3.65 2.62
N GLY A 94 9.21 -4.56 3.57
CA GLY A 94 8.41 -4.70 4.78
C GLY A 94 8.41 -3.46 5.68
N LEU A 95 9.53 -2.74 5.79
CA LEU A 95 9.59 -1.47 6.51
C LEU A 95 8.78 -0.37 5.80
N ILE A 96 8.86 -0.31 4.47
CA ILE A 96 8.06 0.63 3.66
C ILE A 96 6.57 0.29 3.74
N GLY A 97 6.19 -0.99 3.78
CA GLY A 97 4.79 -1.40 3.87
C GLY A 97 4.22 -1.32 5.30
N PHE A 98 5.06 -1.18 6.32
CA PHE A 98 4.63 -1.27 7.73
C PHE A 98 3.76 -0.10 8.19
N ALA A 99 3.83 1.07 7.53
CA ALA A 99 3.09 2.25 7.96
C ALA A 99 1.57 1.99 7.95
N PRO A 100 0.84 2.43 8.99
CA PRO A 100 -0.59 2.16 9.10
C PRO A 100 -1.44 3.15 8.28
N LEU A 101 -1.02 3.51 7.05
CA LEU A 101 -1.71 4.54 6.25
C LEU A 101 -3.09 4.08 5.78
N ALA A 102 -3.28 2.78 5.56
CA ALA A 102 -4.55 2.24 5.10
C ALA A 102 -5.48 1.75 6.22
N VAL A 103 -5.08 1.71 7.49
CA VAL A 103 -5.91 1.29 8.64
C VAL A 103 -6.37 -0.19 8.66
N TRP A 104 -6.68 -0.79 7.52
CA TRP A 104 -7.38 -2.08 7.41
C TRP A 104 -6.56 -3.29 7.87
N PHE A 105 -5.34 -3.46 7.37
CA PHE A 105 -4.51 -4.65 7.67
C PHE A 105 -3.05 -4.30 7.96
N PRO A 106 -2.43 -4.89 8.99
CA PRO A 106 -0.97 -4.87 9.10
C PRO A 106 -0.35 -5.54 7.87
N TYR A 107 0.66 -4.90 7.26
CA TYR A 107 1.28 -5.36 6.02
C TYR A 107 1.68 -6.84 6.01
N ARG A 108 2.21 -7.37 7.12
CA ARG A 108 2.58 -8.78 7.21
C ARG A 108 1.38 -9.72 7.06
N VAL A 109 0.25 -9.38 7.69
CA VAL A 109 -0.97 -10.19 7.57
C VAL A 109 -1.48 -10.15 6.14
N TYR A 110 -1.52 -8.95 5.54
CA TYR A 110 -1.89 -8.80 4.13
C TYR A 110 -0.97 -9.62 3.22
N ARG A 111 0.35 -9.47 3.36
CA ARG A 111 1.35 -10.20 2.57
C ARG A 111 1.17 -11.72 2.68
N ASP A 112 1.07 -12.23 3.90
CA ASP A 112 1.05 -13.68 4.12
C ASP A 112 -0.25 -14.30 3.55
N LEU A 113 -1.40 -13.63 3.72
CA LEU A 113 -2.67 -14.05 3.08
C LEU A 113 -2.62 -13.94 1.56
N HIS A 114 -2.04 -12.87 1.04
CA HIS A 114 -1.97 -12.66 -0.40
C HIS A 114 -1.00 -13.64 -1.08
N LEU A 115 0.12 -13.98 -0.44
CA LEU A 115 1.02 -15.02 -0.94
C LEU A 115 0.35 -16.41 -0.91
N GLN A 116 -0.53 -16.68 0.06
CA GLN A 116 -1.35 -17.90 0.06
C GLN A 116 -2.35 -17.90 -1.11
N HIS A 117 -2.91 -16.75 -1.50
CA HIS A 117 -3.76 -16.64 -2.69
C HIS A 117 -3.00 -16.99 -3.98
N HIS A 118 -1.74 -16.57 -4.10
CA HIS A 118 -0.85 -16.91 -5.25
C HIS A 118 -0.29 -18.34 -5.22
N ASP A 119 -0.81 -19.23 -4.38
CA ASP A 119 -0.51 -20.66 -4.48
C ASP A 119 -1.26 -21.25 -5.69
N ASP A 120 -0.60 -21.26 -6.86
CA ASP A 120 -1.17 -21.62 -8.17
C ASP A 120 -2.12 -22.83 -8.16
N PRO A 121 -1.80 -23.97 -7.52
CA PRO A 121 -2.69 -25.15 -7.51
C PRO A 121 -4.02 -24.91 -6.79
N HIS A 122 -4.08 -23.92 -5.91
CA HIS A 122 -5.22 -23.61 -5.05
C HIS A 122 -5.87 -22.27 -5.38
N LEU A 123 -5.42 -21.60 -6.45
CA LEU A 123 -5.95 -20.31 -6.87
C LEU A 123 -7.47 -20.38 -7.07
N THR A 124 -8.21 -19.44 -6.46
CA THR A 124 -9.68 -19.36 -6.45
C THR A 124 -10.44 -20.46 -5.70
N HIS A 125 -9.77 -21.47 -5.13
CA HIS A 125 -10.46 -22.54 -4.41
C HIS A 125 -11.14 -22.01 -3.13
N PRO A 126 -12.47 -22.12 -3.00
CA PRO A 126 -13.24 -21.39 -1.98
C PRO A 126 -12.92 -21.75 -0.52
N GLU A 127 -12.27 -22.89 -0.28
CA GLU A 127 -11.97 -23.38 1.07
C GLU A 127 -10.55 -23.07 1.53
N VAL A 128 -9.64 -22.79 0.60
CA VAL A 128 -8.19 -22.64 0.88
C VAL A 128 -7.65 -21.28 0.47
N ASP A 129 -8.25 -20.64 -0.53
CA ASP A 129 -7.87 -19.33 -1.01
C ASP A 129 -8.54 -18.23 -0.14
N PRO A 130 -7.75 -17.45 0.64
CA PRO A 130 -8.30 -16.41 1.51
C PRO A 130 -8.92 -15.22 0.76
N GLU A 131 -8.65 -15.08 -0.55
CA GLU A 131 -9.16 -14.00 -1.40
C GLU A 131 -10.23 -14.49 -2.39
N SER A 132 -10.71 -15.73 -2.26
CA SER A 132 -11.71 -16.28 -3.18
C SER A 132 -13.03 -15.49 -3.15
N TYR A 133 -13.58 -15.31 -4.35
CA TYR A 133 -14.93 -14.79 -4.58
C TYR A 133 -15.97 -15.90 -4.79
N PHE A 134 -15.53 -17.16 -4.76
CA PHE A 134 -16.37 -18.33 -4.85
C PHE A 134 -16.70 -18.86 -3.45
N VAL A 135 -17.74 -19.68 -3.38
CA VAL A 135 -18.13 -20.42 -2.18
C VAL A 135 -18.35 -21.87 -2.57
N SER A 136 -18.06 -22.81 -1.66
CA SER A 136 -18.33 -24.22 -1.91
C SER A 136 -19.83 -24.47 -2.07
N ARG A 137 -20.18 -25.58 -2.73
CA ARG A 137 -21.58 -25.95 -2.96
C ARG A 137 -22.33 -26.14 -1.64
N GLU A 138 -21.64 -26.71 -0.66
CA GLU A 138 -22.11 -26.98 0.69
C GLU A 138 -22.38 -25.66 1.43
N ALA A 139 -21.42 -24.72 1.41
CA ALA A 139 -21.57 -23.40 2.00
C ALA A 139 -22.72 -22.62 1.35
N TRP A 140 -22.87 -22.68 0.03
CA TRP A 140 -24.00 -22.06 -0.67
C TRP A 140 -25.35 -22.65 -0.28
N ARG A 141 -25.43 -23.99 -0.16
CA ARG A 141 -26.66 -24.69 0.25
C ARG A 141 -27.07 -24.32 1.68
N GLN A 142 -26.10 -24.19 2.58
CA GLN A 142 -26.33 -23.79 3.97
C GLN A 142 -26.59 -22.29 4.14
N ALA A 143 -26.17 -21.45 3.19
CA ALA A 143 -26.40 -20.01 3.24
C ALA A 143 -27.90 -19.68 3.12
N GLY A 144 -28.42 -18.93 4.09
CA GLY A 144 -29.77 -18.36 4.03
C GLY A 144 -29.91 -17.28 2.95
N VAL A 145 -31.15 -16.86 2.69
CA VAL A 145 -31.50 -15.90 1.61
C VAL A 145 -30.69 -14.60 1.70
N LEU A 146 -30.54 -14.04 2.91
CA LEU A 146 -29.79 -12.81 3.12
C LEU A 146 -28.29 -12.97 2.80
N MET A 147 -27.67 -14.07 3.24
CA MET A 147 -26.25 -14.31 2.97
C MET A 147 -25.99 -14.53 1.49
N ARG A 148 -26.87 -15.27 0.80
CA ARG A 148 -26.79 -15.43 -0.66
C ARG A 148 -26.90 -14.09 -1.38
N ALA A 149 -27.83 -13.22 -0.97
CA ALA A 149 -27.96 -11.88 -1.52
C ALA A 149 -26.69 -11.03 -1.29
N LEU A 150 -26.09 -11.09 -0.09
CA LEU A 150 -24.83 -10.41 0.21
C LEU A 150 -23.66 -10.92 -0.62
N LEU A 151 -23.54 -12.25 -0.80
CA LEU A 151 -22.50 -12.87 -1.63
C LEU A 151 -22.65 -12.47 -3.11
N ILE A 152 -23.88 -12.47 -3.64
CA ILE A 152 -24.16 -12.00 -5.01
C ILE A 152 -23.83 -10.51 -5.13
N ALA A 153 -24.30 -9.70 -4.18
CA ALA A 153 -24.04 -8.25 -4.18
C ALA A 153 -22.54 -7.95 -4.14
N ARG A 154 -21.77 -8.63 -3.27
CA ARG A 154 -20.30 -8.54 -3.18
C ARG A 154 -19.62 -8.81 -4.52
N ASN A 155 -20.17 -9.68 -5.37
CA ASN A 155 -19.59 -10.01 -6.67
C ASN A 155 -19.85 -8.96 -7.77
N THR A 156 -20.65 -7.93 -7.49
CA THR A 156 -20.75 -6.74 -8.36
C THR A 156 -19.58 -5.78 -8.15
N PHE A 157 -19.31 -4.88 -9.10
CA PHE A 157 -18.27 -3.86 -8.93
C PHE A 157 -18.46 -3.00 -7.67
N ALA A 158 -19.67 -2.44 -7.50
CA ALA A 158 -20.00 -1.63 -6.32
C ALA A 158 -19.91 -2.45 -5.02
N GLY A 159 -20.34 -3.71 -5.06
CA GLY A 159 -20.20 -4.61 -3.92
C GLY A 159 -18.75 -4.94 -3.58
N ARG A 160 -17.86 -5.11 -4.56
CA ARG A 160 -16.43 -5.30 -4.29
C ARG A 160 -15.81 -4.08 -3.61
N LEU A 161 -16.23 -2.88 -4.01
CA LEU A 161 -15.76 -1.63 -3.43
C LEU A 161 -16.27 -1.41 -2.00
N LEU A 162 -17.56 -1.70 -1.75
CA LEU A 162 -18.23 -1.38 -0.48
C LEU A 162 -18.24 -2.54 0.52
N LEU A 163 -18.57 -3.75 0.05
CA LEU A 163 -18.71 -4.95 0.88
C LEU A 163 -17.41 -5.75 0.96
N GLY A 164 -16.58 -5.73 -0.09
CA GLY A 164 -15.30 -6.44 -0.14
C GLY A 164 -14.44 -6.22 1.11
N PRO A 165 -14.11 -4.95 1.47
CA PRO A 165 -13.31 -4.67 2.67
C PRO A 165 -13.94 -5.19 3.97
N VAL A 166 -15.27 -5.12 4.10
CA VAL A 166 -15.99 -5.61 5.28
C VAL A 166 -15.85 -7.13 5.41
N PHE A 167 -16.01 -7.86 4.31
CA PHE A 167 -15.83 -9.32 4.28
C PHE A 167 -14.38 -9.71 4.62
N SER A 168 -13.38 -9.01 4.06
CA SER A 168 -11.98 -9.27 4.34
C SER A 168 -11.63 -9.04 5.83
N ILE A 169 -12.17 -7.97 6.45
CA ILE A 169 -11.97 -7.73 7.88
C ILE A 169 -12.62 -8.84 8.70
N ALA A 170 -13.87 -9.21 8.39
CA ALA A 170 -14.61 -10.22 9.14
C ALA A 170 -13.85 -11.57 9.11
N ALA A 171 -13.40 -11.99 7.93
CA ALA A 171 -12.63 -13.22 7.75
C ALA A 171 -11.29 -13.22 8.51
N THR A 172 -10.58 -12.08 8.54
CA THR A 172 -9.29 -11.97 9.25
C THR A 172 -9.48 -11.84 10.77
N SER A 173 -10.57 -11.22 11.21
CA SER A 173 -10.85 -11.01 12.63
C SER A 173 -11.09 -12.35 13.33
N THR A 174 -11.89 -13.24 12.74
CA THR A 174 -12.15 -14.57 13.31
C THR A 174 -10.88 -15.41 13.53
N GLN A 175 -9.82 -15.14 12.78
CA GLN A 175 -8.54 -15.88 12.87
C GLN A 175 -7.47 -15.21 13.76
N ALA A 176 -7.59 -13.92 14.12
CA ALA A 176 -6.51 -13.21 14.82
C ALA A 176 -6.90 -12.07 15.80
N LEU A 177 -8.12 -12.07 16.34
CA LEU A 177 -8.73 -11.00 17.16
C LEU A 177 -7.80 -10.34 18.20
N ARG A 178 -7.12 -11.10 19.07
CA ARG A 178 -6.37 -10.49 20.18
C ARG A 178 -4.97 -9.99 19.79
N LYS A 179 -4.35 -10.53 18.75
CA LYS A 179 -2.96 -10.20 18.36
C LYS A 179 -2.95 -9.02 17.40
N VAL A 180 -3.89 -8.99 16.45
CA VAL A 180 -4.07 -7.91 15.48
C VAL A 180 -4.57 -6.64 16.17
N ALA A 181 -5.58 -6.72 17.06
CA ALA A 181 -6.08 -5.55 17.79
C ALA A 181 -5.00 -4.88 18.66
N ARG A 182 -4.11 -5.65 19.31
CA ARG A 182 -2.98 -5.10 20.09
C ARG A 182 -1.90 -4.47 19.21
N VAL A 183 -1.64 -5.03 18.02
CA VAL A 183 -0.68 -4.46 17.07
C VAL A 183 -1.23 -3.18 16.44
N ILE A 184 -2.49 -3.19 16.00
CA ILE A 184 -3.21 -2.03 15.49
C ILE A 184 -3.25 -0.93 16.56
N GLY A 185 -3.67 -1.24 17.79
CA GLY A 185 -3.72 -0.26 18.89
C GLY A 185 -2.35 0.37 19.19
N ARG A 186 -1.27 -0.42 19.23
CA ARG A 186 0.09 0.12 19.41
C ARG A 186 0.59 0.93 18.22
N MET A 187 0.22 0.57 16.99
CA MET A 187 0.52 1.33 15.78
C MET A 187 -0.19 2.68 15.79
N TRP A 188 -1.48 2.72 16.12
CA TRP A 188 -2.25 3.97 16.26
C TRP A 188 -1.68 4.87 17.35
N LEU A 189 -1.36 4.33 18.52
CA LEU A 189 -0.71 5.08 19.61
C LEU A 189 0.63 5.70 19.19
N ARG A 190 1.44 4.97 18.40
CA ARG A 190 2.72 5.48 17.87
C ARG A 190 2.51 6.50 16.73
N GLY A 191 1.57 6.24 15.83
CA GLY A 191 1.19 7.14 14.73
C GLY A 191 0.67 8.48 15.27
N LEU A 192 -0.25 8.45 16.24
CA LEU A 192 -0.76 9.64 16.93
C LEU A 192 0.35 10.40 17.67
N ARG A 193 1.33 9.72 18.27
CA ARG A 193 2.50 10.37 18.90
C ARG A 193 3.44 11.04 17.91
N ILE A 194 3.62 10.47 16.71
CA ILE A 194 4.40 11.08 15.62
C ILE A 194 3.63 12.28 15.06
N LEU A 195 2.32 12.13 14.85
CA LEU A 195 1.43 13.20 14.42
C LEU A 195 1.38 14.37 15.40
N TRP A 196 1.42 14.09 16.71
CA TRP A 196 1.49 15.09 17.77
C TRP A 196 2.83 15.86 17.78
N ARG A 197 3.92 15.24 17.33
CA ARG A 197 5.26 15.85 17.29
C ARG A 197 5.55 16.62 15.99
N LEU A 198 4.84 16.33 14.90
CA LEU A 198 5.00 16.97 13.59
C LEU A 198 4.75 18.50 13.60
N PRO A 199 3.76 19.06 14.34
CA PRO A 199 3.55 20.51 14.42
C PRO A 199 4.73 21.27 15.04
N GLY A 200 5.41 20.70 16.03
CA GLY A 200 6.55 21.32 16.71
C GLY A 200 7.83 21.34 15.89
N TRP A 201 8.02 20.37 14.99
CA TRP A 201 9.20 20.28 14.13
C TRP A 201 9.09 21.17 12.88
N LEU A 202 7.91 21.25 12.26
CA LEU A 202 7.71 22.11 11.07
C LEU A 202 7.70 23.61 11.42
N SER A 203 7.18 23.99 12.58
CA SER A 203 7.24 25.37 13.07
C SER A 203 8.69 25.83 13.29
N GLY A 204 9.57 24.97 13.81
CA GLY A 204 11.01 25.28 13.94
C GLY A 204 11.73 25.46 12.60
N LEU A 205 11.41 24.65 11.58
CA LEU A 205 12.01 24.73 10.25
C LEU A 205 11.55 25.98 9.47
N ILE A 206 10.26 26.32 9.52
CA ILE A 206 9.70 27.51 8.85
C ILE A 206 10.23 28.80 9.51
N VAL A 207 10.31 28.83 10.86
CA VAL A 207 10.85 29.99 11.59
C VAL A 207 12.36 30.16 11.34
N SER A 208 13.14 29.07 11.26
CA SER A 208 14.60 29.15 11.00
C SER A 208 14.95 29.49 9.54
N ALA A 209 14.06 29.15 8.58
CA ALA A 209 14.22 29.56 7.18
C ALA A 209 13.76 31.02 6.93
N GLY A 210 12.66 31.45 7.57
CA GLY A 210 12.15 32.83 7.46
C GLY A 210 13.08 33.87 8.11
N SER A 211 13.72 33.51 9.23
CA SER A 211 14.68 34.41 9.91
C SER A 211 15.98 34.63 9.14
N ARG A 212 16.43 33.64 8.34
CA ARG A 212 17.62 33.80 7.47
C ARG A 212 17.35 34.64 6.22
N LEU A 213 16.14 34.58 5.65
CA LEU A 213 15.74 35.49 4.55
C LEU A 213 15.51 36.93 5.03
N GLY A 214 14.96 37.11 6.23
CA GLY A 214 14.77 38.44 6.83
C GLY A 214 16.09 39.17 7.11
N CYS A 215 17.11 38.47 7.60
CA CYS A 215 18.45 39.05 7.81
C CYS A 215 19.15 39.45 6.51
N LEU A 216 18.97 38.69 5.42
CA LEU A 216 19.58 39.02 4.12
C LEU A 216 18.93 40.24 3.45
N LEU A 217 17.61 40.44 3.63
CA LEU A 217 16.90 41.61 3.09
C LEU A 217 17.11 42.88 3.91
N GLN A 218 17.40 42.77 5.21
CA GLN A 218 17.68 43.92 6.07
C GLN A 218 19.16 44.37 6.01
N ALA A 219 20.06 43.50 5.55
CA ALA A 219 21.46 43.84 5.26
C ALA A 219 21.65 44.57 3.92
N SER A 220 20.71 44.45 2.97
CA SER A 220 20.69 45.24 1.73
C SER A 220 19.92 46.55 1.93
N GLY A 221 20.55 47.52 2.60
CA GLY A 221 19.96 48.83 2.87
C GLY A 221 19.48 49.57 1.61
N ILE A 222 18.16 49.59 1.40
CA ILE A 222 17.51 50.57 0.52
C ILE A 222 17.08 51.75 1.40
N ARG A 223 17.91 52.79 1.38
CA ARG A 223 17.59 54.12 1.92
C ARG A 223 16.38 54.68 1.18
N ARG A 224 15.25 54.82 1.87
CA ARG A 224 14.15 55.70 1.43
C ARG A 224 14.67 57.15 1.44
N TRP A 225 14.73 57.76 0.26
CA TRP A 225 14.76 59.21 0.14
C TRP A 225 13.33 59.75 0.21
N ARG A 226 13.19 60.83 0.99
CA ARG A 226 12.02 61.68 1.30
C ARG A 226 10.68 61.32 0.68
#